data_AF-A0A7J8NLB6-F1
#
_entry.id   AF-A0A7J8NLB6-F1
#
_cell.length_a   1.000
_cell.length_b   1.000
_cell.length_c   1.000
_cell.angle_alpha   90.00
_cell.angle_beta   90.00
_cell.angle_gamma   90.00
#
_symmetry.space_group_name_H-M   'P 1'
#
loop_
_entity.id
_entity.type
_entity.pdbx_description
1 polymer ?
#
loop_
_entity_poly.entity_id
_entity_poly.type
_entity_poly.pdbx_seq_one_letter_code
_entity_poly.pdbx_strand_id
1 'polypeptide(L)'
;MDGGCLQPILPPILSEFQRLRCRVAFHALQFRPEIQILGLRMVERLRAWGQPFLAYHPGLVRDTLAYHGCAELFQDVHTELIQYRREQMIKQGIVNDELSVESHIRRENGSCPLMPEEVGLLLRAMGYPSNTIIYVAGSQTFGGQRLLIPLRAMFANVVDRTSLCSKTELSDLVGPEPPLPPDVFKMPNPKSEEQLKEEWNRAGPRPRPLPPPPDRPVYQHEKEGW
;
A
#
# COMPACT_ATOMS: atom_id res chain seq x y z
N MET A 1 -4.37 -16.51 13.15
CA MET A 1 -3.72 -15.19 13.24
C MET A 1 -4.81 -14.18 13.02
N ASP A 2 -5.31 -13.64 14.12
CA ASP A 2 -6.52 -12.82 14.14
C ASP A 2 -6.25 -11.51 13.40
N GLY A 3 -7.21 -11.04 12.59
CA GLY A 3 -7.15 -9.76 11.86
C GLY A 3 -7.05 -8.50 12.73
N GLY A 4 -6.66 -8.64 14.00
CA GLY A 4 -6.51 -7.57 14.98
C GLY A 4 -5.47 -6.52 14.62
N CYS A 5 -4.58 -6.77 13.65
CA CYS A 5 -3.60 -5.78 13.18
C CYS A 5 -4.23 -4.57 12.48
N LEU A 6 -5.48 -4.66 12.01
CA LEU A 6 -6.18 -3.57 11.33
C LEU A 6 -7.20 -2.84 12.22
N GLN A 7 -7.49 -3.38 13.41
CA GLN A 7 -8.43 -2.73 14.32
C GLN A 7 -7.72 -1.72 15.25
N PRO A 8 -8.37 -0.60 15.58
CA PRO A 8 -7.89 0.30 16.62
C PRO A 8 -7.72 -0.46 17.93
N ILE A 9 -6.50 -0.49 18.45
CA ILE A 9 -6.21 -1.09 19.77
C ILE A 9 -6.67 -0.14 20.89
N LEU A 10 -6.79 1.16 20.59
CA LEU A 10 -7.25 2.17 21.52
C LEU A 10 -8.76 2.45 21.35
N PRO A 11 -9.46 2.82 22.45
CA PRO A 11 -10.86 3.20 22.38
C PRO A 11 -11.07 4.45 21.50
N PRO A 12 -12.28 4.67 20.95
CA PRO A 12 -12.57 5.77 20.02
C PRO A 12 -12.21 7.16 20.54
N ILE A 13 -12.31 7.39 21.86
CA ILE A 13 -11.92 8.66 22.50
C ILE A 13 -10.42 8.99 22.36
N LEU A 14 -9.59 7.99 22.06
CA LEU A 14 -8.15 8.14 21.81
C LEU A 14 -7.79 8.00 20.33
N SER A 15 -8.71 8.31 19.41
CA SER A 15 -8.51 8.20 17.96
C SER A 15 -7.24 8.91 17.48
N GLU A 16 -6.94 10.09 18.02
CA GLU A 16 -5.73 10.85 17.68
C GLU A 16 -4.45 10.14 18.11
N PHE A 17 -4.45 9.47 19.27
CA PHE A 17 -3.32 8.66 19.69
C PHE A 17 -3.18 7.40 18.82
N GLN A 18 -4.28 6.78 18.40
CA GLN A 18 -4.22 5.65 17.48
C GLN A 18 -3.65 6.08 16.12
N ARG A 19 -4.05 7.24 15.60
CA ARG A 19 -3.48 7.83 14.37
C ARG A 19 -1.98 8.10 14.51
N LEU A 20 -1.57 8.69 15.65
CA LEU A 20 -0.16 8.90 15.95
C LEU A 20 0.61 7.57 15.99
N ARG A 21 0.09 6.55 16.67
CA ARG A 21 0.69 5.20 16.71
C ARG A 21 0.87 4.62 15.32
N CYS A 22 -0.16 4.68 14.47
CA CYS A 22 -0.07 4.21 13.09
C CYS A 22 0.98 4.97 12.29
N ARG A 23 1.06 6.30 12.42
CA ARG A 23 2.06 7.13 11.74
C ARG A 23 3.48 6.82 12.23
N VAL A 24 3.69 6.68 13.53
CA VAL A 24 5.00 6.31 14.10
C VAL A 24 5.41 4.91 13.63
N ALA A 25 4.49 3.93 13.67
CA ALA A 25 4.76 2.59 13.18
C ALA A 25 5.11 2.59 11.68
N PHE A 26 4.37 3.35 10.86
CA PHE A 26 4.68 3.51 9.44
C PHE A 26 6.07 4.11 9.20
N HIS A 27 6.48 5.13 9.96
CA HIS A 27 7.83 5.70 9.84
C HIS A 27 8.92 4.78 10.38
N ALA A 28 8.61 3.95 11.38
CA ALA A 28 9.52 2.96 11.91
C ALA A 28 9.74 1.79 10.94
N LEU A 29 8.77 1.50 10.06
CA LEU A 29 8.92 0.53 8.97
C LEU A 29 9.91 1.08 7.94
N GLN A 30 11.14 0.60 8.00
CA GLN A 30 12.21 0.92 7.07
C GLN A 30 12.50 -0.31 6.20
N PHE A 31 12.62 -0.08 4.89
CA PHE A 31 13.07 -1.14 3.99
C PHE A 31 14.52 -1.50 4.30
N ARG A 32 14.84 -2.78 4.13
CA ARG A 32 16.23 -3.25 4.14
C ARG A 32 17.06 -2.50 3.09
N PRO A 33 18.35 -2.22 3.36
CA PRO A 33 19.22 -1.51 2.42
C PRO A 33 19.24 -2.13 1.03
N GLU A 34 19.21 -3.46 0.93
CA GLU A 34 19.21 -4.18 -0.34
C GLU A 34 17.95 -3.88 -1.18
N ILE A 35 16.78 -3.78 -0.55
CA ILE A 35 15.52 -3.39 -1.20
C ILE A 35 15.59 -1.94 -1.67
N GLN A 36 16.14 -1.04 -0.85
CA GLN A 36 16.30 0.37 -1.21
C GLN A 36 17.24 0.55 -2.40
N ILE A 37 18.38 -0.13 -2.40
CA ILE A 37 19.38 -0.09 -3.49
C ILE A 37 18.76 -0.60 -4.79
N LEU A 38 18.08 -1.75 -4.75
CA LEU A 38 17.45 -2.28 -5.97
C LEU A 38 16.30 -1.38 -6.44
N GLY A 39 15.47 -0.87 -5.52
CA GLY A 39 14.38 0.04 -5.84
C GLY A 39 14.87 1.33 -6.53
N LEU A 40 15.95 1.93 -6.05
CA LEU A 40 16.60 3.08 -6.69
C LEU A 40 17.09 2.72 -8.09
N ARG A 41 17.76 1.58 -8.24
CA ARG A 41 18.25 1.10 -9.54
C ARG A 41 17.12 0.87 -10.54
N MET A 42 15.97 0.35 -10.10
CA MET A 42 14.78 0.21 -10.95
C MET A 42 14.26 1.56 -11.43
N VAL A 43 14.21 2.56 -10.55
CA VAL A 43 13.80 3.93 -10.89
C VAL A 43 14.79 4.57 -11.87
N GLU A 44 16.09 4.37 -11.69
CA GLU A 44 17.13 4.83 -12.63
C GLU A 44 16.94 4.21 -14.01
N ARG A 45 16.71 2.89 -14.09
CA ARG A 45 16.44 2.19 -15.35
C ARG A 45 15.20 2.73 -16.06
N LEU A 46 14.12 2.98 -15.34
CA LEU A 46 12.90 3.58 -15.89
C LEU A 46 13.14 5.01 -16.40
N ARG A 47 13.87 5.83 -15.63
CA ARG A 47 14.21 7.21 -16.02
C ARG A 47 15.18 7.28 -17.20
N ALA A 48 16.06 6.29 -17.36
CA ALA A 48 17.01 6.21 -18.47
C ALA A 48 16.34 6.14 -19.85
N TRP A 49 15.04 5.83 -19.91
CA TRP A 49 14.26 5.84 -21.14
C TRP A 49 13.92 7.26 -21.63
N GLY A 50 14.29 8.30 -20.86
CA GLY A 50 14.23 9.70 -21.29
C GLY A 50 12.84 10.35 -21.21
N GLN A 51 11.87 9.70 -20.56
CA GLN A 51 10.52 10.23 -20.39
C GLN A 51 9.92 9.84 -19.02
N PRO A 52 8.88 10.54 -18.54
CA PRO A 52 8.15 10.15 -17.34
C PRO A 52 7.55 8.75 -17.46
N PHE A 53 7.40 8.06 -16.33
CA PHE A 53 6.71 6.78 -16.25
C PHE A 53 5.56 6.85 -15.25
N LEU A 54 4.54 6.03 -15.45
CA LEU A 54 3.41 5.85 -14.54
C LEU A 54 3.60 4.55 -13.76
N ALA A 55 3.46 4.60 -12.44
CA ALA A 55 3.42 3.41 -11.60
C ALA A 55 1.96 2.98 -11.40
N TYR A 56 1.62 1.78 -11.85
CA TYR A 56 0.27 1.21 -11.77
C TYR A 56 0.29 -0.04 -10.90
N HIS A 57 -0.44 -0.02 -9.78
CA HIS A 57 -0.70 -1.23 -9.00
C HIS A 57 -2.11 -1.72 -9.32
N PRO A 58 -2.29 -2.92 -9.92
CA PRO A 58 -3.62 -3.39 -10.30
C PRO A 58 -4.60 -3.66 -9.14
N GLY A 59 -4.12 -3.86 -7.91
CA GLY A 59 -4.97 -4.25 -6.77
C GLY A 59 -5.67 -5.62 -6.90
N LEU A 60 -5.52 -6.31 -8.03
CA LEU A 60 -6.11 -7.63 -8.30
C LEU A 60 -5.34 -8.74 -7.57
N VAL A 61 -5.39 -8.74 -6.25
CA VAL A 61 -4.83 -9.80 -5.40
C VAL A 61 -5.99 -10.55 -4.76
N ARG A 62 -5.90 -11.89 -4.72
CA ARG A 62 -6.98 -12.77 -4.23
C ARG A 62 -7.53 -12.31 -2.88
N ASP A 63 -6.64 -11.98 -1.94
CA ASP A 63 -7.03 -11.59 -0.59
C ASP A 63 -7.71 -10.20 -0.55
N THR A 64 -7.22 -9.23 -1.34
CA THR A 64 -7.86 -7.91 -1.47
C THR A 64 -9.25 -8.03 -2.08
N LEU A 65 -9.38 -8.82 -3.15
CA LEU A 65 -10.66 -9.08 -3.81
C LEU A 65 -11.66 -9.76 -2.87
N ALA A 66 -11.22 -10.74 -2.08
CA ALA A 66 -12.04 -11.42 -1.09
C ALA A 66 -12.45 -10.49 0.06
N TYR A 67 -11.53 -9.65 0.54
CA TYR A 67 -11.79 -8.69 1.61
C TYR A 67 -12.86 -7.68 1.23
N HIS A 68 -12.82 -7.14 0.00
CA HIS A 68 -13.79 -6.16 -0.49
C HIS A 68 -15.06 -6.79 -1.11
N GLY A 69 -15.08 -8.11 -1.29
CA GLY A 69 -16.24 -8.81 -1.86
C GLY A 69 -16.37 -8.66 -3.38
N CYS A 70 -15.25 -8.50 -4.10
CA CYS A 70 -15.19 -8.21 -5.54
C CYS A 70 -15.19 -9.49 -6.41
N ALA A 71 -16.04 -10.46 -6.07
CA ALA A 71 -16.02 -11.77 -6.71
C ALA A 71 -16.55 -11.75 -8.16
N GLU A 72 -17.49 -10.85 -8.47
CA GLU A 72 -18.18 -10.78 -9.76
C GLU A 72 -17.37 -10.02 -10.84
N LEU A 73 -16.15 -9.58 -10.53
CA LEU A 73 -15.23 -8.99 -11.52
C LEU A 73 -14.66 -10.04 -12.50
N PHE A 74 -14.77 -11.32 -12.16
CA PHE A 74 -14.18 -12.42 -12.92
C PHE A 74 -15.23 -13.45 -13.34
N GLN A 75 -14.84 -14.35 -14.24
CA GLN A 75 -15.68 -15.47 -14.68
C GLN A 75 -15.67 -16.64 -13.70
N ASP A 76 -16.84 -17.25 -13.52
CA ASP A 76 -17.20 -18.52 -12.85
C ASP A 76 -16.19 -19.01 -11.80
N VAL A 77 -15.17 -19.77 -12.22
CA VAL A 77 -14.19 -20.41 -11.32
C VAL A 77 -13.44 -19.41 -10.44
N HIS A 78 -13.19 -18.20 -10.94
CA HIS A 78 -12.49 -17.17 -10.16
C HIS A 78 -13.40 -16.59 -9.07
N THR A 79 -14.69 -16.46 -9.35
CA THR A 79 -15.71 -15.98 -8.40
C THR A 79 -15.80 -16.92 -7.21
N GLU A 80 -15.87 -18.23 -7.45
CA GLU A 80 -15.90 -19.25 -6.40
C GLU A 80 -14.65 -19.20 -5.50
N LEU A 81 -13.46 -19.02 -6.10
CA LEU A 81 -12.21 -18.88 -5.33
C LEU A 81 -12.19 -17.64 -4.44
N ILE A 82 -12.73 -16.52 -4.91
CA ILE A 82 -12.85 -15.29 -4.12
C ILE A 82 -13.88 -15.47 -2.98
N GLN A 83 -15.04 -16.05 -3.27
CA GLN A 83 -16.07 -16.33 -2.28
C GLN A 83 -15.57 -17.31 -1.21
N TYR A 84 -14.91 -18.39 -1.61
CA TYR A 84 -14.29 -19.35 -0.69
C TYR A 84 -13.27 -18.65 0.22
N ARG A 85 -12.39 -17.81 -0.34
CA ARG A 85 -11.41 -17.06 0.47
C ARG A 85 -12.10 -16.10 1.44
N ARG A 86 -13.17 -15.42 1.03
CA ARG A 86 -13.96 -14.51 1.87
C ARG A 86 -14.64 -15.27 3.01
N GLU A 87 -15.21 -16.43 2.74
CA GLU A 87 -15.80 -17.30 3.76
C GLU A 87 -14.78 -17.64 4.86
N GLN A 88 -13.55 -17.98 4.46
CA GLN A 88 -12.47 -18.22 5.43
C GLN A 88 -12.11 -16.97 6.23
N MET A 89 -12.10 -15.79 5.61
CA MET A 89 -11.84 -14.52 6.31
C MET A 89 -12.94 -14.16 7.32
N ILE A 90 -14.21 -14.46 7.00
CA ILE A 90 -15.35 -14.28 7.91
C ILE A 90 -15.23 -15.25 9.09
N LYS A 91 -14.95 -16.53 8.84
CA LYS A 91 -14.71 -17.53 9.90
C LYS A 91 -13.55 -17.14 10.84
N GLN A 92 -12.56 -16.41 10.32
CA GLN A 92 -11.41 -15.89 11.06
C GLN A 92 -11.66 -14.54 11.74
N GLY A 93 -12.85 -13.93 11.59
CA GLY A 93 -13.16 -12.61 12.14
C GLY A 93 -12.36 -11.45 11.53
N ILE A 94 -11.76 -11.65 10.35
CA ILE A 94 -11.02 -10.61 9.62
C ILE A 94 -12.00 -9.68 8.88
N VAL A 95 -13.09 -10.26 8.36
CA VAL A 95 -14.15 -9.57 7.64
C VAL A 95 -15.43 -9.70 8.45
N ASN A 96 -16.00 -8.56 8.85
CA ASN A 96 -17.25 -8.46 9.59
C ASN A 96 -18.36 -7.98 8.65
N ASP A 97 -18.66 -8.77 7.64
CA ASP A 97 -19.55 -8.42 6.53
C ASP A 97 -20.13 -9.70 5.92
N GLU A 98 -21.12 -9.57 5.04
CA GLU A 98 -21.80 -10.72 4.43
C GLU A 98 -20.89 -11.49 3.46
N LEU A 99 -21.15 -12.79 3.30
CA LEU A 99 -20.40 -13.64 2.36
C LEU A 99 -20.66 -13.26 0.90
N SER A 100 -21.93 -13.10 0.55
CA SER A 100 -22.36 -12.63 -0.76
C SER A 100 -22.60 -11.13 -0.67
N VAL A 101 -21.85 -10.38 -1.47
CA VAL A 101 -21.95 -8.92 -1.54
C VAL A 101 -22.01 -8.57 -3.01
N GLU A 102 -22.91 -7.64 -3.36
CA GLU A 102 -23.04 -7.14 -4.72
C GLU A 102 -21.76 -6.38 -5.11
N SER A 103 -20.94 -6.96 -5.99
CA SER A 103 -19.63 -6.41 -6.34
C SER A 103 -19.77 -5.07 -7.06
N HIS A 104 -20.90 -4.86 -7.76
CA HIS A 104 -21.21 -3.61 -8.43
C HIS A 104 -21.25 -2.41 -7.48
N ILE A 105 -21.99 -2.52 -6.37
CA ILE A 105 -22.08 -1.46 -5.36
C ILE A 105 -20.71 -1.19 -4.71
N ARG A 106 -19.95 -2.26 -4.43
CA ARG A 106 -18.57 -2.14 -3.93
C ARG A 106 -17.60 -1.54 -4.93
N ARG A 107 -17.91 -1.64 -6.22
CA ARG A 107 -17.12 -1.04 -7.27
C ARG A 107 -17.43 0.44 -7.41
N GLU A 108 -18.71 0.82 -7.41
CA GLU A 108 -19.15 2.21 -7.47
C GLU A 108 -18.62 3.04 -6.29
N ASN A 109 -18.49 2.44 -5.10
CA ASN A 109 -17.92 3.12 -3.94
C ASN A 109 -16.38 3.10 -3.88
N GLY A 110 -15.71 2.56 -4.90
CA GLY A 110 -14.25 2.52 -5.01
C GLY A 110 -13.55 1.42 -4.20
N SER A 111 -14.28 0.46 -3.62
CA SER A 111 -13.67 -0.67 -2.89
C SER A 111 -13.06 -1.72 -3.82
N CYS A 112 -13.65 -1.91 -5.01
CA CYS A 112 -13.15 -2.87 -5.99
C CYS A 112 -12.22 -2.21 -7.02
N PRO A 113 -11.09 -2.86 -7.37
CA PRO A 113 -10.16 -2.32 -8.34
C PRO A 113 -10.75 -2.29 -9.75
N LEU A 114 -10.31 -1.31 -10.55
CA LEU A 114 -10.57 -1.28 -11.99
C LEU A 114 -9.78 -2.38 -12.71
N MET A 115 -10.37 -2.96 -13.75
CA MET A 115 -9.68 -3.91 -14.61
C MET A 115 -8.60 -3.20 -15.43
N PRO A 116 -7.48 -3.87 -15.79
CA PRO A 116 -6.39 -3.20 -16.51
C PRO A 116 -6.79 -2.64 -17.87
N GLU A 117 -7.83 -3.21 -18.49
CA GLU A 117 -8.47 -2.65 -19.69
C GLU A 117 -9.12 -1.29 -19.42
N GLU A 118 -9.86 -1.17 -18.33
CA GLU A 118 -10.57 0.06 -17.95
C GLU A 118 -9.57 1.15 -17.56
N VAL A 119 -8.51 0.78 -16.84
CA VAL A 119 -7.38 1.68 -16.54
C VAL A 119 -6.73 2.14 -17.84
N GLY A 120 -6.50 1.26 -18.80
CA GLY A 120 -5.91 1.65 -20.08
C GLY A 120 -6.79 2.60 -20.90
N LEU A 121 -8.11 2.39 -20.90
CA LEU A 121 -9.08 3.30 -21.52
C LEU A 121 -9.08 4.67 -20.84
N LEU A 122 -9.08 4.69 -19.50
CA LEU A 122 -9.01 5.91 -18.72
C LEU A 122 -7.73 6.71 -19.00
N LEU A 123 -6.57 6.04 -19.02
CA LEU A 123 -5.30 6.69 -19.35
C LEU A 123 -5.31 7.30 -20.76
N ARG A 124 -5.87 6.60 -21.76
CA ARG A 124 -6.01 7.15 -23.12
C ARG A 124 -6.94 8.36 -23.15
N ALA A 125 -8.06 8.31 -22.43
CA ALA A 125 -9.00 9.43 -22.32
C ALA A 125 -8.38 10.67 -21.67
N MET A 126 -7.46 10.47 -20.72
CA MET A 126 -6.68 11.56 -20.10
C MET A 126 -5.53 12.10 -20.99
N GLY A 127 -5.34 11.55 -22.19
CA GLY A 127 -4.35 12.04 -23.15
C GLY A 127 -2.97 11.40 -23.04
N TYR A 128 -2.81 10.30 -22.30
CA TYR A 128 -1.55 9.56 -22.28
C TYR A 128 -1.31 8.87 -23.63
N PRO A 129 -0.15 9.09 -24.29
CA PRO A 129 0.15 8.47 -25.58
C PRO A 129 0.48 6.98 -25.44
N SER A 130 0.35 6.21 -26.52
CA SER A 130 0.58 4.75 -26.51
C SER A 130 2.04 4.35 -26.20
N ASN A 131 2.99 5.28 -26.30
CA ASN A 131 4.38 5.09 -25.90
C ASN A 131 4.65 5.40 -24.41
N THR A 132 3.63 5.75 -23.62
CA THR A 132 3.76 5.96 -22.16
C THR A 132 4.38 4.74 -21.50
N ILE A 133 5.39 4.97 -20.66
CA ILE A 133 6.00 3.92 -19.85
C ILE A 133 5.10 3.66 -18.65
N ILE A 134 4.65 2.41 -18.52
CA ILE A 134 3.83 1.98 -17.38
C ILE A 134 4.59 0.89 -16.63
N TYR A 135 5.00 1.20 -15.41
CA TYR A 135 5.54 0.22 -14.46
C TYR A 135 4.39 -0.43 -13.69
N VAL A 136 4.16 -1.72 -13.93
CA VAL A 136 3.17 -2.52 -13.20
C VAL A 136 3.78 -3.00 -11.88
N ALA A 137 3.32 -2.41 -10.79
CA ALA A 137 3.74 -2.73 -9.43
C ALA A 137 2.89 -3.86 -8.82
N GLY A 138 3.47 -4.53 -7.83
CA GLY A 138 2.80 -5.55 -7.03
C GLY A 138 3.32 -6.97 -7.28
N SER A 139 2.56 -7.94 -6.75
CA SER A 139 2.82 -9.37 -6.89
C SER A 139 2.00 -9.97 -8.04
N GLN A 140 1.90 -11.29 -8.11
CA GLN A 140 1.09 -11.95 -9.13
C GLN A 140 -0.37 -11.48 -9.05
N THR A 141 -0.85 -10.93 -10.17
CA THR A 141 -2.25 -10.59 -10.40
C THR A 141 -3.09 -11.88 -10.37
N PHE A 142 -4.16 -11.88 -9.57
CA PHE A 142 -5.18 -12.92 -9.61
C PHE A 142 -5.82 -12.97 -10.99
N GLY A 143 -5.93 -14.16 -11.59
CA GLY A 143 -6.29 -14.33 -13.00
C GLY A 143 -5.10 -14.24 -13.96
N GLY A 144 -3.90 -13.85 -13.49
CA GLY A 144 -2.63 -13.96 -14.20
C GLY A 144 -2.33 -12.86 -15.22
N GLN A 145 -1.23 -13.05 -15.94
CA GLN A 145 -0.71 -12.07 -16.93
C GLN A 145 -1.68 -11.78 -18.08
N ARG A 146 -2.66 -12.66 -18.35
CA ARG A 146 -3.68 -12.46 -19.38
C ARG A 146 -4.52 -11.20 -19.16
N LEU A 147 -4.71 -10.78 -17.90
CA LEU A 147 -5.48 -9.57 -17.58
C LEU A 147 -4.76 -8.29 -17.99
N LEU A 148 -3.44 -8.34 -18.16
CA LEU A 148 -2.64 -7.21 -18.63
C LEU A 148 -2.57 -7.15 -20.17
N ILE A 149 -3.12 -8.12 -20.90
CA ILE A 149 -3.10 -8.13 -22.37
C ILE A 149 -3.76 -6.87 -22.95
N PRO A 150 -4.96 -6.45 -22.52
CA PRO A 150 -5.58 -5.23 -23.04
C PRO A 150 -4.73 -3.98 -22.77
N LEU A 151 -4.14 -3.88 -21.57
CA LEU A 151 -3.26 -2.77 -21.21
C LEU A 151 -2.01 -2.72 -22.10
N ARG A 152 -1.38 -3.87 -22.35
CA ARG A 152 -0.22 -4.02 -23.25
C ARG A 152 -0.57 -3.77 -24.72
N ALA A 153 -1.81 -4.01 -25.13
CA ALA A 153 -2.27 -3.67 -26.47
C ALA A 153 -2.46 -2.15 -26.66
N MET A 154 -2.79 -1.42 -25.59
CA MET A 154 -2.94 0.04 -25.62
C MET A 154 -1.61 0.79 -25.44
N PHE A 155 -0.71 0.25 -24.61
CA PHE A 155 0.57 0.85 -24.28
C PHE A 155 1.71 -0.14 -24.54
N ALA A 156 2.62 0.23 -25.44
CA ALA A 156 3.72 -0.66 -25.84
C ALA A 156 4.76 -0.86 -24.73
N ASN A 157 4.88 0.11 -23.83
CA ASN A 157 5.94 0.22 -22.84
C ASN A 157 5.48 -0.17 -21.42
N VAL A 158 4.75 -1.29 -21.32
CA VAL A 158 4.28 -1.85 -20.05
C VAL A 158 5.31 -2.84 -19.50
N VAL A 159 5.98 -2.45 -18.42
CA VAL A 159 7.09 -3.18 -17.79
C VAL A 159 6.76 -3.54 -16.35
N ASP A 160 7.39 -4.59 -15.83
CA ASP A 160 7.30 -5.00 -14.42
C ASP A 160 8.69 -5.29 -13.83
N ARG A 161 8.74 -5.67 -12.55
CA ARG A 161 10.00 -5.99 -11.87
C ARG A 161 10.81 -7.09 -12.55
N THR A 162 10.17 -8.02 -13.27
CA THR A 162 10.84 -9.15 -13.93
C THR A 162 11.52 -8.71 -15.23
N SER A 163 10.98 -7.68 -15.89
CA SER A 163 11.64 -7.02 -17.02
C SER A 163 12.72 -6.02 -16.60
N LEU A 164 12.60 -5.41 -15.41
CA LEU A 164 13.53 -4.38 -14.94
C LEU A 164 14.72 -4.93 -14.16
N CYS A 165 14.64 -6.13 -13.59
CA CYS A 165 15.66 -6.71 -12.72
C CYS A 165 16.16 -8.06 -13.23
N SER A 166 17.42 -8.37 -12.96
CA SER A 166 17.93 -9.72 -13.19
C SER A 166 17.39 -10.71 -12.15
N LYS A 167 17.47 -12.01 -12.46
CA LYS A 167 17.12 -13.06 -11.48
C LYS A 167 18.00 -12.99 -10.23
N THR A 168 19.28 -12.62 -10.39
CA THR A 168 20.23 -12.48 -9.27
C THR A 168 19.85 -11.30 -8.37
N GLU A 169 19.54 -10.14 -8.95
CA GLU A 169 19.10 -8.96 -8.18
C GLU A 169 17.85 -9.26 -7.36
N LEU A 170 16.91 -10.04 -7.91
CA LEU A 170 15.71 -10.45 -7.20
C LEU A 170 15.98 -11.52 -6.13
N SER A 171 16.90 -12.45 -6.37
CA SER A 171 17.26 -13.47 -5.37
C SER A 171 18.00 -12.87 -4.19
N ASP A 172 18.82 -11.85 -4.41
CA ASP A 172 19.60 -11.18 -3.35
C ASP A 172 18.72 -10.44 -2.34
N LEU A 173 17.46 -10.14 -2.71
CA LEU A 173 16.46 -9.61 -1.78
C LEU A 173 15.96 -10.67 -0.78
N VAL A 174 16.07 -11.95 -1.11
CA VAL A 174 15.58 -13.06 -0.30
C VAL A 174 16.76 -13.63 0.49
N GLY A 175 16.73 -13.42 1.81
CA GLY A 175 17.77 -13.92 2.69
C GLY A 175 17.36 -13.81 4.15
N PRO A 176 18.13 -14.41 5.07
CA PRO A 176 17.87 -14.31 6.49
C PRO A 176 17.81 -12.83 6.91
N GLU A 177 16.86 -12.50 7.78
CA GLU A 177 16.81 -11.17 8.39
C GLU A 177 18.06 -10.99 9.26
N PRO A 178 18.82 -9.90 9.09
CA PRO A 178 19.87 -9.58 10.04
C PRO A 178 19.23 -9.41 11.42
N PRO A 179 19.84 -9.95 12.49
CA PRO A 179 19.30 -9.78 13.83
C PRO A 179 19.18 -8.28 14.13
N LEU A 180 18.02 -7.89 14.66
CA LEU A 180 17.83 -6.52 15.12
C LEU A 180 18.93 -6.20 16.13
N PRO A 181 19.53 -4.99 16.10
CA PRO A 181 20.43 -4.58 17.15
C PRO A 181 19.71 -4.75 18.50
N PRO A 182 20.44 -5.19 19.54
CA PRO A 182 19.83 -5.43 20.85
C PRO A 182 19.11 -4.16 21.29
N ASP A 183 17.89 -4.31 21.80
CA ASP A 183 17.12 -3.18 22.30
C ASP A 183 17.87 -2.57 23.50
N VAL A 184 18.56 -1.45 23.24
CA VAL A 184 19.27 -0.69 24.27
C VAL A 184 18.30 0.21 25.04
N PHE A 185 17.02 0.24 24.66
CA PHE A 185 16.01 0.99 25.38
C PHE A 185 15.83 0.40 26.78
N LYS A 186 16.43 1.08 27.75
CA LYS A 186 16.11 0.88 29.15
C LYS A 186 14.93 1.78 29.46
N MET A 187 13.84 1.18 29.93
CA MET A 187 12.79 1.97 30.58
C MET A 187 13.45 2.85 31.65
N PRO A 188 13.18 4.16 31.66
CA PRO A 188 13.59 4.99 32.77
C PRO A 188 13.07 4.37 34.06
N ASN A 189 13.86 4.42 35.13
CA ASN A 189 13.38 4.00 36.44
C ASN A 189 12.10 4.79 36.78
N PRO A 190 11.10 4.15 37.38
CA PRO A 190 9.90 4.84 37.82
C PRO A 190 10.32 5.98 38.76
N LYS A 191 9.94 7.21 38.40
CA LYS A 191 10.19 8.40 39.21
C LYS A 191 9.18 8.45 40.35
N SER A 192 9.61 8.89 41.53
CA SER A 192 8.68 9.19 42.61
C SER A 192 7.74 10.33 42.22
N GLU A 193 6.59 10.45 42.89
CA GLU A 193 5.62 11.51 42.61
C GLU A 193 6.23 12.91 42.79
N GLU A 194 7.16 13.07 43.74
CA GLU A 194 7.92 14.29 43.99
C GLU A 194 8.85 14.62 42.84
N GLN A 195 9.58 13.63 42.32
CA GLN A 195 10.47 13.79 41.16
C GLN A 195 9.70 14.16 39.88
N LEU A 196 8.51 13.58 39.67
CA LEU A 196 7.65 13.92 38.54
C LEU A 196 7.14 15.37 38.64
N LYS A 197 6.74 15.82 39.83
CA LYS A 197 6.30 17.20 40.08
C LYS A 197 7.45 18.19 39.86
N GLU A 198 8.64 17.87 40.35
CA GLU A 198 9.80 18.73 40.20
C GLU A 198 10.26 18.85 38.74
N GLU A 199 10.22 17.76 37.99
CA GLU A 199 10.54 17.73 36.57
C GLU A 199 9.49 18.47 35.73
N TRP A 200 8.21 18.35 36.09
CA TRP A 200 7.13 19.13 35.47
C TRP A 200 7.31 20.63 35.72
N ASN A 201 7.69 21.02 36.94
CA ASN A 201 7.95 22.42 37.29
C ASN A 201 9.21 22.98 36.61
N ARG A 202 10.19 22.12 36.29
CA ARG A 202 11.40 22.48 35.51
C ARG A 202 11.20 22.37 34.01
N ALA A 203 10.18 21.66 33.54
CA ALA A 203 9.89 21.55 32.13
C ALA A 203 9.58 22.96 31.59
N GLY A 204 10.39 23.42 30.63
CA GLY A 204 10.20 24.70 29.98
C GLY A 204 8.82 24.81 29.30
N PRO A 205 8.51 25.97 28.71
CA PRO A 205 7.27 26.13 27.94
C PRO A 205 7.14 24.97 26.95
N ARG A 206 5.95 24.34 26.95
CA ARG A 206 5.64 23.18 26.12
C ARG A 206 6.16 23.47 24.70
N PRO A 207 6.99 22.57 24.10
CA PRO A 207 7.53 22.82 22.77
C PRO A 207 6.39 23.24 21.88
N ARG A 208 6.51 24.40 21.23
CA ARG A 208 5.49 24.84 20.27
C ARG A 208 5.25 23.66 19.34
N PRO A 209 3.98 23.31 19.03
CA PRO A 209 3.70 22.30 18.03
C PRO A 209 4.63 22.58 16.85
N LEU A 210 5.30 21.54 16.35
CA LEU A 210 6.06 21.70 15.12
C LEU A 210 5.14 22.43 14.15
N PRO A 211 5.63 23.50 13.48
CA PRO A 211 4.82 24.18 12.49
C PRO A 211 4.27 23.09 11.56
N PRO A 212 3.00 23.22 11.12
CA PRO A 212 2.47 22.28 10.17
C PRO A 212 3.51 22.11 9.06
N PRO A 213 3.79 20.86 8.63
CA PRO A 213 4.69 20.66 7.51
C PRO A 213 4.28 21.61 6.39
N PRO A 214 5.24 22.26 5.70
CA PRO A 214 4.91 23.22 4.66
C PRO A 214 3.89 22.57 3.73
N ASP A 215 2.84 23.33 3.38
CA ASP A 215 1.84 22.86 2.44
C ASP A 215 2.56 22.24 1.25
N ARG A 216 2.19 21.01 0.89
CA ARG A 216 2.72 20.42 -0.34
C ARG A 216 2.44 21.43 -1.46
N PRO A 217 3.36 21.59 -2.43
CA PRO A 217 3.04 22.38 -3.62
C PRO A 217 1.72 21.87 -4.18
N VAL A 218 0.70 22.73 -4.21
CA VAL A 218 -0.56 22.42 -4.88
C VAL A 218 -0.22 22.36 -6.35
N TYR A 219 -0.12 21.15 -6.87
CA TYR A 219 0.17 20.97 -8.28
C TYR A 219 -1.03 21.46 -9.08
N GLN A 220 -0.78 21.96 -10.28
CA GLN A 220 -1.85 22.54 -11.12
C GLN A 220 -3.02 21.56 -11.36
N HIS A 221 -2.74 20.24 -11.35
CA HIS A 221 -3.75 19.19 -11.47
C HIS A 221 -4.64 19.00 -10.22
N GLU A 222 -4.22 19.48 -9.04
CA GLU A 222 -5.01 19.39 -7.79
C GLU A 222 -6.03 20.55 -7.67
N LYS A 223 -5.88 21.62 -8.47
CA LYS A 223 -6.87 22.71 -8.56
C LYS A 223 -8.11 22.35 -9.41
N GLU A 224 -8.04 21.26 -10.18
CA GLU A 224 -9.10 20.83 -11.08
C GLU A 224 -10.11 19.86 -10.44
N GLY A 225 -10.02 19.63 -9.12
CA GLY A 225 -11.12 19.01 -8.37
C GLY A 225 -11.42 17.55 -8.72
N TRP A 226 -10.38 16.74 -8.92
CA TRP A 226 -10.47 15.28 -8.97
C TRP A 226 -9.89 14.65 -7.71
#